data_AF-A0AAD3W0Z1-F1
#
_entry.id   AF-A0AAD3W0Z1-F1
#
_cell.length_a   1.000
_cell.length_b   1.000
_cell.length_c   1.000
_cell.angle_alpha   90.00
_cell.angle_beta   90.00
_cell.angle_gamma   90.00
#
_symmetry.space_group_name_H-M   'P 1'
#
loop_
_entity.id
_entity.type
_entity.pdbx_description
1 polymer ?
#
loop_
_entity_poly.entity_id
_entity_poly.type
_entity_poly.pdbx_seq_one_letter_code
_entity_poly.pdbx_strand_id
1 'polypeptide(L)'
;MNVVWLFLIIFGSVVALATGNVDAMMSSVLEGAYDAIQLVISLAGIFCLWVGIERLANESGLIDVLARATRPVLGPLFPYVQDEEKVMGAISATIISNILGLSSQTPLGLKAMAEIKQVHGESDRAIHSM
;
A
#
# COMPACT_ATOMS: atom_id res chain seq x y z
N MET A 1 5.26 -18.94 -11.58
CA MET A 1 5.70 -18.87 -10.17
C MET A 1 5.13 -20.04 -9.34
N ASN A 2 3.81 -20.29 -9.36
CA ASN A 2 3.22 -21.43 -8.62
C ASN A 2 3.73 -22.81 -9.05
N VAL A 3 4.04 -23.02 -10.33
CA VAL A 3 4.55 -24.32 -10.84
C VAL A 3 5.90 -24.69 -10.22
N VAL A 4 6.79 -23.71 -10.02
CA VAL A 4 8.13 -23.93 -9.45
C VAL A 4 8.01 -24.34 -7.97
N TRP A 5 7.17 -23.63 -7.21
CA TRP A 5 6.90 -23.96 -5.81
C TRP A 5 6.30 -25.35 -5.63
N LEU A 6 5.33 -25.68 -6.48
CA LEU A 6 4.65 -26.97 -6.43
C LEU A 6 5.61 -28.12 -6.83
N PHE A 7 6.47 -27.90 -7.81
CA PHE A 7 7.54 -28.83 -8.17
C PHE A 7 8.50 -29.07 -6.99
N LEU A 8 8.94 -28.02 -6.29
CA LEU A 8 9.84 -28.13 -5.13
C LEU A 8 9.22 -28.94 -3.99
N ILE A 9 7.93 -28.71 -3.68
CA ILE A 9 7.22 -29.45 -2.63
C ILE A 9 7.10 -30.94 -3.00
N ILE A 10 6.69 -31.25 -4.23
CA ILE A 10 6.53 -32.63 -4.70
C ILE A 10 7.90 -33.33 -4.73
N PHE A 11 8.92 -32.68 -5.28
CA PHE A 11 10.25 -33.24 -5.36
C PHE A 11 10.84 -33.50 -3.97
N GLY A 12 10.73 -32.54 -3.05
CA GLY A 12 11.16 -32.71 -1.65
C GLY A 12 10.43 -33.85 -0.95
N SER A 13 9.12 -33.99 -1.19
CA SER A 13 8.31 -35.09 -0.61
C SER A 13 8.77 -36.46 -1.13
N VAL A 14 9.06 -36.58 -2.43
CA VAL A 14 9.55 -37.83 -3.04
C VAL A 14 10.93 -38.20 -2.49
N VAL A 15 11.84 -37.23 -2.33
CA VAL A 15 13.18 -37.46 -1.75
C VAL A 15 13.08 -37.89 -0.28
N ALA A 16 12.20 -37.27 0.51
CA ALA A 16 11.99 -37.64 1.91
C ALA A 16 11.48 -39.09 2.05
N LEU A 17 10.54 -39.50 1.19
CA LEU A 17 10.04 -40.88 1.12
C LEU A 17 11.13 -41.87 0.69
N ALA A 18 11.93 -41.52 -0.33
CA ALA A 18 13.00 -42.37 -0.82
C ALA A 18 14.16 -42.55 0.20
N THR A 19 14.42 -41.55 1.03
CA THR A 19 15.48 -41.56 2.05
C THR A 19 14.98 -42.12 3.39
N GLY A 20 13.68 -42.37 3.54
CA GLY A 20 13.06 -42.84 4.78
C GLY A 20 12.99 -41.78 5.90
N ASN A 21 13.33 -40.52 5.60
CA ASN A 21 13.48 -39.44 6.58
C ASN A 21 12.20 -38.60 6.69
N VAL A 22 11.06 -39.29 6.73
CA VAL A 22 9.72 -38.68 6.71
C VAL A 22 9.47 -37.89 8.00
N ASP A 23 9.98 -38.37 9.13
CA ASP A 23 9.88 -37.67 10.42
C ASP A 23 10.62 -36.31 10.40
N ALA A 24 11.81 -36.24 9.80
CA ALA A 24 12.53 -34.98 9.63
C ALA A 24 11.78 -34.00 8.73
N MET A 25 11.18 -34.48 7.64
CA MET A 25 10.32 -33.66 6.77
C MET A 25 9.13 -33.09 7.54
N MET A 26 8.41 -33.91 8.29
CA MET A 26 7.26 -33.46 9.08
C MET A 26 7.68 -32.43 10.14
N SER A 27 8.83 -32.64 10.79
CA SER A 27 9.40 -31.69 11.74
C SER A 27 9.67 -30.33 11.09
N SER A 28 10.31 -30.29 9.92
CA SER A 28 10.61 -29.03 9.21
C SER A 28 9.34 -28.32 8.73
N VAL A 29 8.30 -29.05 8.34
CA VAL A 29 7.01 -28.45 7.96
C VAL A 29 6.36 -27.78 9.17
N LEU A 30 6.37 -28.44 10.33
CA LEU A 30 5.83 -27.90 11.57
C LEU A 30 6.63 -26.69 12.06
N GLU A 31 7.95 -26.77 12.01
CA GLU A 31 8.86 -25.66 12.37
C GLU A 31 8.60 -24.44 11.48
N GLY A 32 8.49 -24.63 10.16
CA GLY A 32 8.12 -23.56 9.23
C GLY A 32 6.75 -22.95 9.51
N ALA A 33 5.78 -23.74 9.96
CA ALA A 33 4.48 -23.23 10.38
C ALA A 33 4.57 -22.39 11.66
N TYR A 34 5.38 -22.80 12.63
CA TYR A 34 5.67 -22.03 13.84
C TYR A 34 6.36 -20.70 13.52
N ASP A 35 7.39 -20.72 12.68
CA ASP A 35 8.10 -19.53 12.23
C ASP A 35 7.17 -18.55 11.51
N ALA A 36 6.29 -19.08 10.66
CA ALA A 36 5.29 -18.26 9.96
C ALA A 36 4.35 -17.57 10.96
N ILE A 37 3.86 -18.29 11.99
CA ILE A 37 3.00 -17.70 13.02
C ILE A 37 3.77 -16.64 13.82
N GLN A 38 5.01 -16.93 14.21
CA GLN A 38 5.85 -16.00 14.95
C GLN A 38 6.12 -14.72 14.14
N LEU A 39 6.45 -14.87 12.85
CA LEU A 39 6.61 -13.75 11.92
C LEU A 39 5.33 -12.90 11.84
N VAL A 40 4.16 -13.53 11.67
CA VAL A 40 2.88 -12.83 11.57
C VAL A 40 2.58 -12.06 12.86
N ILE A 41 2.81 -12.65 14.03
CA ILE A 41 2.59 -11.98 15.32
C ILE A 41 3.57 -10.81 15.50
N SER A 42 4.84 -11.00 15.18
CA SER A 42 5.85 -9.93 15.23
C SER A 42 5.51 -8.77 14.29
N LEU A 43 5.05 -9.07 13.07
CA LEU A 43 4.61 -8.07 12.11
C LEU A 43 3.30 -7.40 12.54
N ALA A 44 2.35 -8.13 13.09
CA ALA A 44 1.07 -7.58 13.52
C ALA A 44 1.25 -6.46 14.55
N GLY A 45 2.20 -6.60 15.49
CA GLY A 45 2.51 -5.55 16.46
C GLY A 45 2.95 -4.24 15.81
N ILE A 46 3.94 -4.31 14.90
CA ILE A 46 4.44 -3.12 14.21
C ILE A 46 3.41 -2.53 13.24
N PHE A 47 2.61 -3.36 12.56
CA PHE A 47 1.51 -2.90 11.72
C PHE A 47 0.42 -2.19 12.53
N CYS A 48 0.02 -2.72 13.69
CA CYS A 48 -0.96 -2.06 14.57
C CYS A 48 -0.47 -0.70 15.04
N LEU A 49 0.80 -0.60 15.45
CA LEU A 49 1.41 0.67 15.83
C LEU A 49 1.42 1.65 14.65
N TRP A 50 1.87 1.19 13.49
CA TRP A 50 1.97 2.01 12.28
C TRP A 50 0.61 2.54 11.82
N VAL A 51 -0.39 1.66 11.72
CA VAL A 51 -1.77 2.03 11.34
C VAL A 51 -2.40 2.95 12.41
N GLY A 52 -2.08 2.76 13.69
CA GLY A 52 -2.52 3.66 14.75
C GLY A 52 -1.96 5.08 14.58
N ILE A 53 -0.66 5.21 14.29
CA ILE A 53 -0.02 6.50 14.00
C ILE A 53 -0.62 7.13 12.74
N GLU A 54 -0.83 6.35 11.68
CA GLU A 54 -1.48 6.81 10.44
C GLU A 54 -2.90 7.35 10.72
N ARG A 55 -3.69 6.67 11.55
CA ARG A 55 -5.03 7.13 11.94
C ARG A 55 -4.97 8.42 12.73
N LEU A 56 -4.05 8.54 13.69
CA LEU A 56 -3.86 9.76 14.47
C LEU A 56 -3.45 10.95 13.58
N ALA A 57 -2.56 10.75 12.62
CA ALA A 57 -2.16 11.78 11.66
C ALA A 57 -3.31 12.23 10.75
N ASN A 58 -4.18 11.29 10.35
CA ASN A 58 -5.41 11.59 9.61
C ASN A 58 -6.42 12.36 10.47
N GLU A 59 -6.75 11.87 11.67
CA GLU A 59 -7.77 12.47 12.54
C GLU A 59 -7.36 13.83 13.12
N SER A 60 -6.06 14.05 13.34
CA SER A 60 -5.54 15.36 13.78
C SER A 60 -5.57 16.45 12.69
N GLY A 61 -5.90 16.10 11.44
CA GLY A 61 -5.84 17.02 10.31
C GLY A 61 -4.41 17.42 9.92
N LEU A 62 -3.38 16.72 10.44
CA LEU A 62 -1.98 16.99 10.14
C LEU A 62 -1.71 16.84 8.63
N ILE A 63 -2.33 15.83 8.00
CA ILE A 63 -2.25 15.62 6.54
C ILE A 63 -2.84 16.81 5.79
N ASP A 64 -3.97 17.36 6.22
CA ASP A 64 -4.60 18.52 5.56
C ASP A 64 -3.77 19.80 5.70
N VAL A 65 -3.04 19.95 6.82
CA VAL A 65 -2.11 21.07 7.03
C VAL A 65 -0.90 20.94 6.11
N LEU A 66 -0.29 19.75 6.05
CA LEU A 66 0.85 19.47 5.18
C LEU A 66 0.48 19.54 3.69
N ALA A 67 -0.74 19.10 3.33
CA ALA A 67 -1.28 19.21 1.98
C ALA A 67 -1.44 20.68 1.57
N ARG A 68 -1.91 21.55 2.47
CA ARG A 68 -1.98 23.00 2.22
C ARG A 68 -0.59 23.63 2.08
N ALA A 69 0.39 23.18 2.85
CA ALA A 69 1.77 23.66 2.77
C ALA A 69 2.48 23.26 1.46
N THR A 70 2.06 22.16 0.83
CA THR A 70 2.63 21.66 -0.44
C THR A 70 1.94 22.22 -1.68
N ARG A 71 0.76 22.82 -1.53
CA ARG A 71 0.02 23.53 -2.59
C ARG A 71 0.86 24.51 -3.44
N PRO A 72 1.75 25.38 -2.88
CA PRO A 72 2.57 26.28 -3.70
C PRO A 72 3.59 25.58 -4.60
N VAL A 73 4.03 24.37 -4.22
CA VAL A 73 4.95 23.55 -5.04
C VAL A 73 4.17 22.77 -6.11
N LEU A 74 2.95 22.35 -5.80
CA LEU A 74 2.11 21.55 -6.68
C LEU A 74 1.33 22.36 -7.73
N GLY A 75 1.02 23.63 -7.46
CA GLY A 75 0.35 24.52 -8.42
C GLY A 75 1.03 24.56 -9.79
N PRO A 76 2.35 24.81 -9.87
CA PRO A 76 3.10 24.77 -11.13
C PRO A 76 3.12 23.40 -11.82
N LEU A 77 3.00 22.30 -11.07
CA LEU A 77 3.01 20.93 -11.59
C LEU A 77 1.65 20.56 -12.22
N PHE A 78 0.57 21.14 -11.69
CA PHE A 78 -0.80 20.88 -12.12
C PHE A 78 -1.52 22.19 -12.51
N PRO A 79 -1.05 22.90 -13.55
CA PRO A 79 -1.58 24.21 -13.93
C PRO A 79 -3.04 24.17 -14.38
N TYR A 80 -3.53 23.03 -14.87
CA TYR A 80 -4.92 22.85 -15.33
C TYR A 80 -5.95 22.77 -14.20
N VAL A 81 -5.52 22.45 -12.98
CA VAL A 81 -6.40 22.30 -11.80
C VAL A 81 -5.96 23.19 -10.64
N GLN A 82 -5.08 24.17 -10.90
CA GLN A 82 -4.47 25.03 -9.89
C GLN A 82 -5.46 25.92 -9.15
N ASP A 83 -6.50 26.39 -9.86
CA ASP A 83 -7.53 27.28 -9.33
C ASP A 83 -8.62 26.51 -8.55
N GLU A 84 -8.64 25.18 -8.69
CA GLU A 84 -9.63 24.31 -8.07
C GLU A 84 -9.17 23.84 -6.69
N GLU A 85 -9.61 24.55 -5.64
CA GLU A 85 -9.18 24.32 -4.26
C GLU A 85 -9.45 22.90 -3.76
N LYS A 86 -10.60 22.32 -4.08
CA LYS A 86 -10.95 20.95 -3.69
C LYS A 86 -10.08 19.90 -4.38
N VAL A 87 -9.86 20.06 -5.69
CA VAL A 87 -9.05 19.14 -6.50
C VAL A 87 -7.59 19.18 -6.03
N MET A 88 -7.04 20.38 -5.89
CA MET A 88 -5.66 20.57 -5.46
C MET A 88 -5.44 20.07 -4.03
N GLY A 89 -6.42 20.22 -3.14
CA GLY A 89 -6.39 19.66 -1.79
C GLY A 89 -6.30 18.13 -1.79
N ALA A 90 -7.12 17.46 -2.62
CA ALA A 90 -7.13 16.00 -2.72
C ALA A 90 -5.82 15.44 -3.33
N ILE A 91 -5.26 16.10 -4.36
CA ILE A 91 -3.96 15.75 -4.95
C ILE A 91 -2.83 15.91 -3.93
N SER A 92 -2.79 17.07 -3.25
CA SER A 92 -1.76 17.35 -2.25
C SER A 92 -1.82 16.36 -1.10
N ALA A 93 -3.02 16.00 -0.62
CA ALA A 93 -3.19 14.99 0.42
C ALA A 93 -2.71 13.60 -0.03
N THR A 94 -2.93 13.23 -1.30
CA THR A 94 -2.44 11.95 -1.87
C THR A 94 -0.91 11.91 -1.89
N ILE A 95 -0.27 13.01 -2.28
CA ILE A 95 1.19 13.12 -2.37
C ILE A 95 1.81 13.12 -0.97
N ILE A 96 1.24 13.89 -0.03
CA ILE A 96 1.67 13.86 1.37
C ILE A 96 1.50 12.47 1.98
N SER A 97 0.39 11.79 1.69
CA SER A 97 0.15 10.41 2.11
C SER A 97 1.25 9.46 1.59
N ASN A 98 1.72 9.66 0.35
CA ASN A 98 2.83 8.89 -0.22
C ASN A 98 4.18 9.19 0.47
N ILE A 99 4.51 10.48 0.62
CA ILE A 99 5.75 10.93 1.27
C ILE A 99 5.83 10.44 2.72
N LEU A 100 4.69 10.40 3.42
CA LEU A 100 4.61 9.92 4.80
C LEU A 100 4.53 8.39 4.91
N GLY A 101 4.50 7.65 3.79
CA GLY A 101 4.42 6.19 3.80
C GLY A 101 3.09 5.65 4.33
N LEU A 102 2.02 6.44 4.21
CA LEU A 102 0.69 6.07 4.69
C LEU A 102 0.03 5.09 3.72
N SER A 103 -0.74 4.14 4.23
CA SER A 103 -1.42 3.12 3.42
C SER A 103 -2.68 3.63 2.68
N SER A 104 -3.07 4.89 2.93
CA SER A 104 -4.26 5.57 2.41
C SER A 104 -4.09 6.27 1.05
N GLN A 105 -2.95 6.11 0.37
CA GLN A 105 -2.66 6.75 -0.92
C GLN A 105 -3.68 6.40 -2.02
N THR A 106 -4.05 5.14 -2.15
CA THR A 106 -4.97 4.65 -3.20
C THR A 106 -6.40 5.18 -3.05
N PRO A 107 -7.07 5.12 -1.88
CA PRO A 107 -8.40 5.71 -1.73
C PRO A 107 -8.39 7.25 -1.84
N LEU A 108 -7.34 7.93 -1.37
CA LEU A 108 -7.22 9.38 -1.56
C LEU A 108 -7.02 9.74 -3.03
N GLY A 109 -6.19 8.97 -3.76
CA GLY A 109 -5.97 9.16 -5.19
C GLY A 109 -7.25 8.96 -6.00
N LEU A 110 -8.05 7.92 -5.70
CA LEU A 110 -9.36 7.72 -6.33
C LEU A 110 -10.31 8.88 -6.05
N LYS A 111 -10.29 9.44 -4.84
CA LYS A 111 -11.09 10.62 -4.50
C LYS A 111 -10.62 11.84 -5.28
N ALA A 112 -9.31 12.06 -5.41
CA ALA A 112 -8.75 13.15 -6.23
C ALA A 112 -9.19 13.03 -7.69
N MET A 113 -9.14 11.82 -8.27
CA MET A 113 -9.61 11.54 -9.62
C MET A 113 -11.11 11.81 -9.79
N ALA A 114 -11.93 11.47 -8.78
CA ALA A 114 -13.36 11.76 -8.80
C ALA A 114 -13.66 13.27 -8.77
N GLU A 115 -12.91 14.05 -7.98
CA GLU A 115 -13.02 15.52 -7.92
C GLU A 115 -12.63 16.15 -9.27
N ILE A 116 -11.54 15.67 -9.90
CA ILE A 116 -11.15 16.13 -11.24
C ILE A 116 -12.28 15.87 -12.25
N LYS A 117 -12.88 14.67 -12.21
CA LYS A 117 -13.99 14.28 -13.10
C LYS A 117 -15.26 15.11 -12.87
N GLN A 118 -15.54 15.55 -11.64
CA GLN A 118 -16.68 16.43 -11.36
C GLN A 118 -16.49 17.82 -11.95
N VAL A 119 -15.28 18.39 -11.87
CA VAL A 119 -15.01 19.75 -12.36
C VAL A 119 -14.91 19.79 -13.89
N HIS A 120 -14.26 18.80 -14.50
CA HIS A 120 -13.92 18.84 -15.93
C HIS A 120 -14.72 17.85 -16.80
N GLY A 121 -15.65 17.08 -16.22
CA GLY A 121 -16.39 16.01 -16.92
C GLY A 121 -15.50 14.83 -17.32
N GLU A 122 -15.96 13.94 -18.21
CA GLU A 122 -15.15 12.89 -18.87
C GLU A 122 -14.13 13.46 -19.86
N SER A 123 -13.53 14.62 -19.57
CA SER A 123 -12.47 15.17 -20.40
C SER A 123 -11.20 14.33 -20.21
N ASP A 124 -11.09 13.31 -21.06
CA ASP A 124 -9.96 12.40 -21.27
C ASP A 124 -8.60 13.13 -21.32
N ARG A 125 -8.61 14.42 -21.71
CA ARG A 125 -7.41 15.28 -21.78
C ARG A 125 -6.82 15.69 -20.42
N ALA A 126 -7.64 15.84 -19.38
CA ALA A 126 -7.15 16.19 -18.03
C ALA A 126 -6.51 14.99 -17.32
N ILE A 127 -6.93 13.77 -17.70
CA ILE A 127 -6.45 12.51 -17.14
C ILE A 127 -5.20 12.02 -17.92
N HIS A 128 -5.13 12.25 -19.24
CA HIS A 128 -4.00 11.85 -20.08
C HIS A 128 -2.77 12.77 -20.03
N SER A 129 -2.86 13.95 -19.40
CA SER A 129 -1.72 14.87 -19.25
C SER A 129 -1.00 14.77 -17.90
N MET A 130 -1.40 13.85 -17.01
CA MET A 130 -0.71 13.52 -15.75
C MET A 130 0.25 12.34 -15.95
#